data_AF-A0A950H803-F1
#
_entry.id   AF-A0A950H803-F1
#
_cell.length_a   1.000
_cell.length_b   1.000
_cell.length_c   1.000
_cell.angle_alpha   90.00
_cell.angle_beta   90.00
_cell.angle_gamma   90.00
#
_symmetry.space_group_name_H-M   'P 1'
#
loop_
_entity.id
_entity.type
_entity.pdbx_description
1 polymer ?
#
loop_
_entity_poly.entity_id
_entity_poly.type
_entity_poly.pdbx_seq_one_letter_code
_entity_poly.pdbx_strand_id
1 'polypeptide(L)'
;QVQTQQVNASGSWTDPLIAGRYHRDFGYGFGLTAYGDVGGFGIAAHSDWEIIGMLEYVWNPQLTFDIGYRSLNVAYSTSRRPLGFNVHMKGPVIGLTLRF
;
A
#
# COMPACT_ATOMS: atom_id res chain seq x y z
N GLN A 1 35.89 4.43 21.13
CA GLN A 1 34.80 5.26 20.55
C GLN A 1 34.16 4.47 19.43
N VAL A 2 32.94 3.97 19.62
CA VAL A 2 32.17 3.33 18.54
C VAL A 2 31.50 4.46 17.76
N GLN A 3 31.98 4.75 16.56
CA GLN A 3 31.33 5.72 15.67
C GLN A 3 30.06 5.07 15.11
N THR A 4 28.91 5.46 15.63
CA THR A 4 27.61 5.13 15.04
C THR A 4 27.52 5.87 13.70
N GLN A 5 27.95 5.22 12.61
CA GLN A 5 27.75 5.75 11.27
C GLN A 5 26.25 5.77 11.01
N GLN A 6 25.65 6.96 11.03
CA GLN A 6 24.28 7.12 10.54
C GLN A 6 24.29 6.90 9.03
N VAL A 7 23.83 5.72 8.61
CA VAL A 7 23.63 5.41 7.20
C VAL A 7 22.30 6.03 6.78
N ASN A 8 22.33 7.27 6.30
CA ASN A 8 21.22 7.84 5.54
C ASN A 8 21.25 7.24 4.14
N ALA A 9 20.61 6.09 3.96
CA ALA A 9 20.41 5.49 2.65
C ALA A 9 19.05 5.94 2.09
N SER A 10 19.07 6.80 1.07
CA SER A 10 17.90 7.11 0.26
C SER A 10 18.01 6.38 -1.09
N GLY A 11 16.89 5.85 -1.57
CA GLY A 11 16.77 5.21 -2.87
C GLY A 11 15.40 5.53 -3.48
N SER A 12 15.37 5.82 -4.76
CA SER A 12 14.15 6.01 -5.54
C SER A 12 14.13 5.04 -6.70
N TRP A 13 12.93 4.65 -7.13
CA TRP A 13 12.71 3.80 -8.29
C TRP A 13 11.44 4.24 -9.02
N THR A 14 11.32 3.77 -10.25
CA THR A 14 10.13 3.98 -11.09
C THR A 14 9.95 2.75 -11.97
N ASP A 15 8.74 2.22 -11.98
CA ASP A 15 8.40 0.96 -12.61
C ASP A 15 6.90 0.92 -12.95
N PRO A 16 6.50 0.08 -13.92
CA PRO A 16 5.09 -0.14 -14.17
C PRO A 16 4.46 -0.96 -13.04
N LEU A 17 3.21 -0.66 -12.75
CA LEU A 17 2.35 -1.43 -11.85
C LEU A 17 1.05 -1.81 -12.57
N ILE A 18 0.48 -2.96 -12.22
CA ILE A 18 -0.86 -3.37 -12.61
C ILE A 18 -1.71 -3.47 -11.35
N ALA A 19 -2.88 -2.84 -11.36
CA ALA A 19 -3.79 -2.80 -10.23
C ALA A 19 -5.19 -3.27 -10.62
N GLY A 20 -5.86 -3.93 -9.68
CA GLY A 20 -7.27 -4.26 -9.73
C GLY A 20 -8.01 -3.61 -8.58
N ARG A 21 -9.20 -3.06 -8.85
CA ARG A 21 -10.12 -2.55 -7.83
C ARG A 21 -11.50 -3.11 -8.04
N TYR A 22 -12.10 -3.60 -6.97
CA TYR A 22 -13.49 -4.00 -6.89
C TYR A 22 -14.20 -3.18 -5.82
N HIS A 23 -15.41 -2.73 -6.12
CA HIS A 23 -16.27 -2.04 -5.17
C HIS A 23 -17.70 -2.56 -5.30
N ARG A 24 -18.36 -2.74 -4.16
CA ARG A 24 -19.76 -3.14 -4.09
C ARG A 24 -20.49 -2.38 -2.99
N ASP A 25 -21.62 -1.79 -3.36
CA ASP A 25 -22.63 -1.24 -2.45
C ASP A 25 -23.61 -2.36 -2.05
N PHE A 26 -23.91 -2.47 -0.75
CA PHE A 26 -24.85 -3.44 -0.21
C PHE A 26 -26.20 -2.82 0.19
N GLY A 27 -26.37 -1.51 0.06
CA GLY A 27 -27.49 -0.74 0.57
C GLY A 27 -27.30 -0.33 2.02
N TYR A 28 -28.22 0.51 2.52
CA TYR A 28 -28.25 1.02 3.90
C TYR A 28 -26.96 1.75 4.34
N GLY A 29 -26.24 2.31 3.37
CA GLY A 29 -24.99 3.02 3.60
C GLY A 29 -23.76 2.14 3.70
N PHE A 30 -23.85 0.81 3.53
CA PHE A 30 -22.69 -0.08 3.60
C PHE A 30 -22.07 -0.39 2.23
N GLY A 31 -20.74 -0.30 2.17
CA GLY A 31 -19.95 -0.66 1.01
C GLY A 31 -18.77 -1.57 1.37
N LEU A 32 -18.22 -2.24 0.35
CA LEU A 32 -16.95 -2.94 0.42
C LEU A 32 -16.09 -2.56 -0.78
N THR A 33 -14.85 -2.19 -0.49
CA THR A 33 -13.79 -2.03 -1.48
C THR A 33 -12.73 -3.11 -1.26
N ALA A 34 -12.31 -3.76 -2.35
CA ALA A 34 -11.10 -4.56 -2.40
C ALA A 34 -10.18 -4.00 -3.49
N TYR A 35 -8.90 -3.83 -3.16
CA TYR A 35 -7.88 -3.35 -4.08
C TYR A 35 -6.64 -4.20 -3.92
N GLY A 36 -5.93 -4.42 -5.02
CA GLY A 36 -4.60 -4.97 -4.99
C GLY A 36 -3.82 -4.63 -6.24
N ASP A 37 -2.51 -4.61 -6.10
CA ASP A 37 -1.59 -4.33 -7.18
C ASP A 37 -0.33 -5.18 -7.09
N VAL A 38 0.37 -5.22 -8.21
CA VAL A 38 1.71 -5.79 -8.33
C VAL A 38 2.53 -4.92 -9.27
N GLY A 39 3.74 -4.60 -8.83
CA GLY A 39 4.74 -3.82 -9.54
C GLY A 39 6.07 -4.58 -9.64
N GLY A 40 7.09 -3.89 -10.14
CA GLY A 40 8.44 -4.42 -10.13
C GLY A 40 8.64 -5.62 -11.06
N PHE A 41 8.03 -5.62 -12.25
CA PHE A 41 8.10 -6.67 -13.29
C PHE A 41 9.50 -6.91 -13.89
N GLY A 42 10.58 -6.78 -13.11
CA GLY A 42 11.97 -6.97 -13.54
C GLY A 42 12.56 -5.82 -14.36
N ILE A 43 11.80 -4.75 -14.59
CA ILE A 43 12.30 -3.53 -15.28
C ILE A 43 13.28 -2.77 -14.39
N ALA A 44 13.10 -2.89 -13.07
CA ALA A 44 14.01 -2.39 -12.07
C ALA A 44 14.29 -3.50 -11.04
N ALA A 45 15.17 -3.22 -10.08
CA ALA A 45 15.74 -4.22 -9.19
C ALA A 45 14.88 -4.46 -7.93
N HIS A 46 13.55 -4.44 -8.09
CA HIS A 46 12.59 -4.48 -7.00
C HIS A 46 11.31 -5.22 -7.37
N SER A 47 10.61 -5.77 -6.38
CA SER A 47 9.28 -6.35 -6.49
C SER A 47 8.42 -5.79 -5.35
N ASP A 48 7.23 -5.33 -5.70
CA ASP A 48 6.28 -4.74 -4.78
C ASP A 48 4.87 -5.24 -5.07
N TRP A 49 4.11 -5.52 -4.01
CA TRP A 49 2.71 -5.87 -4.13
C TRP A 49 1.92 -5.35 -2.93
N GLU A 50 0.67 -5.01 -3.19
CA GLU A 50 -0.27 -4.57 -2.19
C GLU A 50 -1.60 -5.31 -2.29
N ILE A 51 -2.21 -5.54 -1.13
CA ILE A 51 -3.64 -5.84 -1.04
C ILE A 51 -4.26 -5.06 0.12
N ILE A 52 -5.45 -4.52 -0.11
CA ILE A 52 -6.25 -3.84 0.89
C ILE A 52 -7.73 -4.18 0.71
N GLY A 53 -8.40 -4.45 1.83
CA GLY A 53 -9.86 -4.59 1.89
C GLY A 53 -10.41 -3.58 2.89
N MET A 54 -11.48 -2.88 2.53
CA MET A 54 -12.12 -1.85 3.35
C MET A 54 -13.64 -2.03 3.36
N LEU A 55 -14.22 -2.03 4.55
CA LEU A 55 -15.64 -1.82 4.78
C LEU A 55 -15.90 -0.33 4.92
N GLU A 56 -16.97 0.12 4.30
CA GLU A 56 -17.31 1.54 4.16
C GLU A 56 -18.70 1.77 4.75
N TYR A 57 -18.89 2.86 5.49
CA TYR A 57 -20.18 3.30 6.01
C TYR A 57 -20.44 4.77 5.69
N VAL A 58 -21.41 5.01 4.81
CA VAL A 58 -21.89 6.33 4.42
C VAL A 58 -22.76 6.89 5.53
N TRP A 59 -22.21 7.82 6.30
CA TRP A 59 -22.93 8.48 7.39
C TRP A 59 -23.93 9.51 6.86
N ASN A 60 -23.51 10.27 5.86
CA ASN A 60 -24.35 11.21 5.11
C ASN A 60 -23.77 11.38 3.69
N PRO A 61 -24.42 12.11 2.77
CA PRO A 61 -23.92 12.27 1.40
C PRO A 61 -22.50 12.84 1.27
N GLN A 62 -21.99 13.50 2.32
CA GLN A 62 -20.68 14.15 2.34
C GLN A 62 -19.60 13.36 3.10
N LEU A 63 -19.95 12.42 3.97
CA LEU A 63 -19.03 11.77 4.90
C LEU A 63 -19.18 10.24 4.88
N THR A 64 -18.08 9.54 4.61
CA THR A 64 -17.98 8.08 4.69
C THR A 64 -16.85 7.69 5.65
N PHE A 65 -17.13 6.70 6.49
CA PHE A 65 -16.15 6.07 7.39
C PHE A 65 -15.64 4.78 6.78
N ASP A 66 -14.32 4.58 6.80
CA ASP A 66 -13.68 3.41 6.21
C ASP A 66 -12.87 2.65 7.27
N ILE A 67 -13.01 1.33 7.32
CA ILE A 67 -12.17 0.46 8.15
C ILE A 67 -11.74 -0.76 7.36
N GLY A 68 -10.48 -1.13 7.48
CA GLY A 68 -9.92 -2.17 6.64
C GLY A 68 -8.64 -2.78 7.18
N TYR A 69 -8.03 -3.60 6.32
CA TYR A 69 -6.74 -4.20 6.57
C TYR A 69 -5.91 -4.14 5.31
N ARG A 70 -4.63 -3.78 5.44
CA ARG A 70 -3.68 -3.67 4.33
C ARG A 70 -2.51 -4.60 4.58
N SER A 71 -2.01 -5.21 3.51
CA SER A 71 -0.72 -5.88 3.47
C SER A 71 0.05 -5.38 2.27
N LEU A 72 1.24 -4.85 2.51
CA LEU A 72 2.16 -4.29 1.53
C LEU A 72 3.51 -4.96 1.70
N ASN A 73 4.08 -5.42 0.59
CA ASN A 73 5.44 -5.93 0.57
C ASN A 73 6.25 -5.15 -0.45
N VAL A 74 7.47 -4.78 -0.06
CA VAL A 74 8.45 -4.14 -0.95
C VAL A 74 9.78 -4.85 -0.74
N ALA A 75 10.25 -5.51 -1.78
CA ALA A 75 11.54 -6.16 -1.85
C ALA A 75 12.44 -5.39 -2.82
N TYR A 76 13.52 -4.81 -2.31
CA TYR A 76 14.55 -4.15 -3.10
C TYR A 76 15.84 -4.96 -3.05
N SER A 77 16.35 -5.34 -4.23
CA SER A 77 17.59 -6.10 -4.37
C SER A 77 18.47 -5.44 -5.42
N THR A 78 19.64 -4.94 -5.06
CA THR A 78 20.56 -4.35 -6.05
C THR A 78 21.84 -5.15 -6.16
N SER A 79 22.22 -5.52 -7.39
CA SER A 79 23.48 -6.24 -7.66
C SER A 79 24.73 -5.36 -7.43
N ARG A 80 24.55 -4.05 -7.23
CA ARG A 80 25.65 -3.07 -7.16
C ARG A 80 25.88 -2.46 -5.77
N ARG A 81 25.01 -2.70 -4.78
CA ARG A 81 25.18 -2.21 -3.40
C ARG A 81 24.70 -3.26 -2.37
N PRO A 82 25.33 -3.35 -1.19
CA PRO A 82 25.01 -4.37 -0.18
C PRO A 82 23.71 -4.11 0.61
N LEU A 83 22.95 -3.06 0.28
CA LEU A 83 21.72 -2.67 0.99
C LEU A 83 20.50 -3.13 0.18
N GLY A 84 20.23 -4.43 0.21
CA GLY A 84 18.91 -4.96 -0.10
C GLY A 84 18.00 -4.79 1.10
N PHE A 85 16.75 -4.37 0.90
CA PHE A 85 15.76 -4.28 1.97
C PHE A 85 14.50 -5.05 1.58
N ASN A 86 13.96 -5.80 2.53
CA ASN A 86 12.68 -6.48 2.40
C ASN A 86 11.79 -5.98 3.54
N VAL A 87 10.73 -5.26 3.16
CA VAL A 87 9.81 -4.65 4.10
C VAL A 87 8.42 -5.23 3.86
N HIS A 88 7.89 -5.92 4.87
CA HIS A 88 6.49 -6.35 4.90
C HIS A 88 5.74 -5.56 5.95
N MET A 89 4.81 -4.72 5.53
CA MET A 89 3.92 -3.96 6.39
C MET A 89 2.52 -4.55 6.30
N LYS A 90 1.90 -4.86 7.45
CA LYS A 90 0.51 -5.30 7.50
C LYS A 90 -0.17 -4.79 8.75
N GLY A 91 -1.44 -4.42 8.63
CA GLY A 91 -2.16 -3.87 9.77
C GLY A 91 -3.54 -3.31 9.43
N PRO A 92 -4.29 -2.92 10.47
CA PRO A 92 -5.55 -2.23 10.29
C PRO A 92 -5.36 -0.86 9.66
N VAL A 93 -6.33 -0.44 8.87
CA VAL A 93 -6.42 0.89 8.27
C VAL A 93 -7.76 1.48 8.63
N ILE A 94 -7.79 2.76 9.00
CA ILE A 94 -9.01 3.54 9.19
C ILE A 94 -8.93 4.77 8.28
N GLY A 95 -10.07 5.20 7.74
CA GLY A 95 -10.16 6.29 6.79
C GLY A 95 -11.44 7.09 6.94
N LEU A 96 -11.40 8.30 6.38
CA LEU A 96 -12.53 9.19 6.23
C LEU A 96 -12.53 9.70 4.79
N THR A 97 -13.65 9.57 4.10
CA THR A 97 -13.83 10.10 2.75
C THR A 97 -14.82 11.26 2.79
N LEU A 98 -14.40 12.42 2.28
CA LEU A 98 -15.21 13.63 2.18
C LEU A 98 -15.62 13.89 0.72
N ARG A 99 -16.91 14.16 0.49
CA ARG A 99 -17.48 14.50 -0.82
C ARG A 99 -18.10 15.91 -0.76
N PHE A 100 -17.80 16.75 -1.75
CA PHE A 100 -18.23 18.15 -1.87
C PHE A 100 -19.07 18.36 -3.14
#